data_AF-A0A2V7EU26-F1
#
_entry.id   AF-A0A2V7EU26-F1
#
_cell.length_a   1.000
_cell.length_b   1.000
_cell.length_c   1.000
_cell.angle_alpha   90.00
_cell.angle_beta   90.00
_cell.angle_gamma   90.00
#
_symmetry.space_group_name_H-M   'P 1'
#
loop_
_entity.id
_entity.type
_entity.pdbx_description
1 polymer ?
#
loop_
_entity_poly.entity_id
_entity_poly.type
_entity_poly.pdbx_seq_one_letter_code
_entity_poly.pdbx_strand_id
1 'polypeptide(L)'
;MALAGTAPGAQYRWRRARLCVLGLGALWRPEGGQVTCRRGFTLIELLIVVVIIGILAAIAIPKFANTKEKAYIGAMKSDLRNLATAEEAFFYDSATYTTSLGAMNNFSASTGVSLTVNEATPQGWSATASSANTPHKCYLFSGTATPVGSATTEGRISCS
;
A
#
# COMPACT_ATOMS: atom_id res chain seq x y z
N MET A 1 7.71 -55.65 19.19
CA MET A 1 8.97 -55.31 18.49
C MET A 1 9.19 -53.83 18.66
N ALA A 2 10.09 -53.44 19.57
CA ALA A 2 10.43 -52.04 19.85
C ALA A 2 11.67 -51.64 19.05
N LEU A 3 11.70 -50.45 18.44
CA LEU A 3 12.85 -49.54 18.18
C LEU A 3 12.22 -48.18 17.79
N ALA A 4 12.30 -47.06 18.54
CA ALA A 4 13.43 -46.24 19.00
C ALA A 4 14.11 -45.38 17.90
N GLY A 5 14.05 -44.04 18.07
CA GLY A 5 14.94 -43.01 17.47
C GLY A 5 14.57 -42.56 16.05
N THR A 6 14.66 -41.30 15.62
CA THR A 6 15.56 -40.19 16.00
C THR A 6 14.99 -38.82 15.60
N ALA A 7 15.15 -37.81 16.48
CA ALA A 7 14.99 -36.38 16.21
C ALA A 7 16.30 -35.77 15.58
N PRO A 8 16.51 -34.45 15.56
CA PRO A 8 16.12 -33.49 14.53
C PRO A 8 17.32 -32.88 13.76
N GLY A 9 17.08 -32.41 12.54
CA GLY A 9 18.06 -31.75 11.67
C GLY A 9 18.48 -30.36 12.12
N ALA A 10 19.63 -30.31 12.79
CA ALA A 10 20.75 -29.38 12.67
C ALA A 10 20.49 -27.88 12.42
N GLN A 11 20.77 -27.12 13.48
CA GLN A 11 20.88 -25.67 13.50
C GLN A 11 22.06 -25.12 12.66
N TYR A 12 21.83 -23.92 12.13
CA TYR A 12 22.74 -23.04 11.41
C TYR A 12 23.98 -22.68 12.27
N ARG A 13 25.09 -23.39 12.02
CA ARG A 13 26.38 -23.18 12.67
C ARG A 13 27.15 -22.05 11.96
N TRP A 14 26.95 -20.81 12.37
CA TRP A 14 27.80 -19.68 11.94
C TRP A 14 29.24 -19.92 12.39
N ARG A 15 30.11 -20.07 11.40
CA ARG A 15 31.55 -20.30 11.54
C ARG A 15 32.20 -19.09 12.24
N ARG A 16 32.50 -19.24 13.54
CA ARG A 16 33.50 -18.43 14.22
C ARG A 16 34.87 -18.73 13.60
N ALA A 17 35.45 -17.73 12.95
CA ALA A 17 36.84 -17.74 12.56
C ALA A 17 37.72 -17.84 13.83
N ARG A 18 38.65 -18.79 13.81
CA ARG A 18 39.68 -19.01 14.82
C ARG A 18 40.95 -18.24 14.45
N LEU A 19 41.84 -18.15 15.47
CA LEU A 19 43.26 -17.76 15.47
C LEU A 19 43.50 -16.24 15.61
N CYS A 20 44.40 -15.75 16.47
CA CYS A 20 45.57 -16.40 17.05
C CYS A 20 45.92 -15.74 18.41
N VAL A 21 46.00 -16.54 19.47
CA VAL A 21 46.58 -16.18 20.76
C VAL A 21 48.07 -16.51 20.68
N LEU A 22 48.92 -15.50 20.65
CA LEU A 22 50.33 -15.59 21.08
C LEU A 22 50.62 -14.37 21.95
N GLY A 23 50.90 -14.64 23.22
CA GLY A 23 51.25 -13.62 24.19
C GLY A 23 52.59 -12.99 23.88
N LEU A 24 52.60 -11.66 23.87
CA LEU A 24 53.75 -10.85 24.27
C LEU A 24 53.16 -9.73 25.13
N GLY A 25 53.61 -9.66 26.39
CA GLY A 25 53.22 -8.60 27.30
C GLY A 25 53.61 -7.25 26.75
N ALA A 26 52.60 -6.48 26.37
CA ALA A 26 52.70 -5.03 26.19
C ALA A 26 51.46 -4.42 26.83
N LEU A 27 51.61 -4.15 28.13
CA LEU A 27 51.09 -3.00 28.86
C LEU A 27 50.22 -2.05 28.01
N TRP A 28 48.93 -2.37 27.82
CA TRP A 28 47.95 -1.37 27.41
C TRP A 28 47.60 -0.53 28.65
N ARG A 29 48.43 0.49 28.86
CA ARG A 29 48.16 1.63 29.73
C ARG A 29 46.97 2.41 29.12
N PRO A 30 45.80 2.49 29.77
CA PRO A 30 44.77 3.42 29.34
C PRO A 30 45.12 4.80 29.93
N GLU A 31 46.03 5.52 29.29
CA GLU A 31 46.23 6.94 29.54
C GLU A 31 45.88 7.72 28.27
N GLY A 32 44.81 8.52 28.38
CA GLY A 32 44.38 9.41 27.31
C GLY A 32 42.90 9.23 26.97
N GLY A 33 42.02 9.56 27.91
CA GLY A 33 40.67 9.99 27.55
C GLY A 33 40.79 11.24 26.68
N GLN A 34 40.73 11.06 25.37
CA GLN A 34 40.65 12.18 24.44
C GLN A 34 39.30 12.87 24.66
N VAL A 35 39.30 13.98 25.39
CA VAL A 35 38.18 14.92 25.39
C VAL A 35 38.12 15.52 23.99
N THR A 36 37.40 14.86 23.09
CA THR A 36 36.97 15.48 21.84
C THR A 36 36.24 16.75 22.24
N CYS A 37 36.71 17.92 21.81
CA CYS A 37 35.98 19.17 22.01
C CYS A 37 34.55 18.97 21.51
N ARG A 38 33.62 18.82 22.44
CA ARG A 38 32.20 18.83 22.12
C ARG A 38 31.90 20.23 21.64
N ARG A 39 31.93 20.43 20.32
CA ARG A 39 31.33 21.61 19.68
C ARG A 39 29.84 21.52 20.00
N GLY A 40 29.41 22.30 20.98
CA GLY A 40 27.99 22.45 21.30
C GLY A 40 27.30 23.15 20.14
N PHE A 41 26.15 22.62 19.72
CA PHE A 41 25.23 23.36 18.87
C PHE A 41 24.89 24.68 19.54
N THR A 42 25.03 25.78 18.82
CA THR A 42 24.55 27.07 19.31
C THR A 42 23.01 27.05 19.33
N LEU A 43 22.40 27.72 20.31
CA LEU A 43 20.94 27.83 20.38
C LEU A 43 20.36 28.52 19.13
N ILE A 44 21.13 29.43 18.51
CA ILE A 44 20.73 30.12 17.29
C ILE A 44 20.76 29.20 16.05
N GLU A 45 21.70 28.26 15.96
CA GLU A 45 21.74 27.26 14.88
C GLU A 45 20.52 26.35 14.93
N LEU A 46 20.07 25.95 16.12
CA LEU A 46 18.85 25.15 16.24
C LEU A 46 17.58 25.97 16.00
N LEU A 47 17.56 27.25 16.37
CA LEU A 47 16.42 28.14 16.14
C LEU A 47 16.14 28.34 14.66
N ILE A 48 17.16 28.66 13.85
CA ILE A 48 16.95 28.87 12.41
C ILE A 48 16.52 27.58 11.69
N VAL A 49 17.00 26.42 12.14
CA VAL A 49 16.62 25.13 11.56
C VAL A 49 15.14 24.83 11.81
N VAL A 50 14.64 25.03 13.04
CA VAL A 50 13.22 24.78 13.33
C VAL A 50 12.29 25.73 12.59
N VAL A 51 12.74 26.97 12.34
CA VAL A 51 11.99 27.94 11.51
C VAL A 51 11.90 27.47 10.06
N ILE A 52 13.02 27.03 9.46
CA ILE A 52 13.02 26.58 8.06
C ILE A 52 12.16 25.32 7.88
N ILE A 53 12.30 24.30 8.74
CA ILE A 53 11.44 23.10 8.65
C ILE A 53 9.97 23.42 8.90
N GLY A 54 9.66 24.43 9.74
CA GLY A 54 8.30 24.91 9.96
C GLY A 54 7.67 25.47 8.68
N ILE A 55 8.40 26.31 7.94
CA ILE A 55 7.95 26.88 6.66
C ILE A 55 7.74 25.77 5.61
N LEU A 56 8.68 24.83 5.50
CA LEU A 56 8.57 23.72 4.55
C LEU A 56 7.39 22.79 4.88
N ALA A 57 7.18 22.48 6.17
CA ALA A 57 6.08 21.62 6.62
C ALA A 57 4.71 22.25 6.34
N ALA A 58 4.57 23.57 6.57
CA ALA A 58 3.33 24.30 6.32
C ALA A 58 2.83 24.19 4.87
N ILE A 59 3.74 24.19 3.89
CA ILE A 59 3.40 24.03 2.46
C ILE A 59 3.24 22.55 2.09
N ALA A 60 4.08 21.67 2.63
CA ALA A 60 4.13 20.26 2.25
C ALA A 60 2.90 19.46 2.72
N ILE A 61 2.43 19.69 3.94
CA ILE A 61 1.32 18.94 4.55
C ILE A 61 0.01 19.03 3.74
N PRO A 62 -0.52 20.23 3.39
CA PRO A 62 -1.76 20.31 2.63
C PRO A 62 -1.62 19.73 1.22
N LYS A 63 -0.45 19.90 0.58
CA LYS A 63 -0.18 19.33 -0.75
C LYS A 63 -0.22 17.80 -0.73
N PHE A 64 0.35 17.17 0.31
CA PHE A 64 0.41 15.72 0.43
C PHE A 64 -0.97 15.10 0.64
N ALA A 65 -1.84 15.73 1.43
CA ALA A 65 -3.22 15.28 1.62
C ALA A 65 -4.01 15.25 0.30
N ASN A 66 -3.97 16.34 -0.46
CA ASN A 66 -4.63 16.43 -1.77
C ASN A 66 -4.08 15.43 -2.80
N THR A 67 -2.77 15.15 -2.75
CA THR A 67 -2.13 14.20 -3.67
C THR A 67 -2.55 12.76 -3.35
N LYS A 68 -2.65 12.41 -2.07
CA LYS A 68 -3.16 11.11 -1.64
C LYS A 68 -4.60 10.90 -2.08
N GLU A 69 -5.45 11.89 -1.89
CA GLU A 69 -6.85 11.83 -2.34
C GLU A 69 -6.96 11.59 -3.85
N LYS A 70 -6.20 12.33 -4.65
CA LYS A 70 -6.14 12.10 -6.11
C LYS A 70 -5.63 10.72 -6.48
N ALA A 71 -4.69 10.17 -5.71
CA ALA A 71 -4.19 8.81 -5.92
C ALA A 71 -5.28 7.76 -5.66
N TYR A 72 -6.08 7.90 -4.60
CA TYR A 72 -7.22 7.03 -4.35
C TYR A 72 -8.30 7.15 -5.42
N ILE A 73 -8.62 8.37 -5.90
CA ILE A 73 -9.54 8.57 -7.02
C ILE A 73 -9.01 7.90 -8.29
N GLY A 74 -7.71 8.01 -8.57
CA GLY A 74 -7.06 7.32 -9.68
C GLY A 74 -7.16 5.80 -9.57
N ALA A 75 -6.92 5.25 -8.39
CA ALA A 75 -7.05 3.82 -8.10
C ALA A 75 -8.50 3.35 -8.30
N MET A 76 -9.49 4.04 -7.74
CA MET A 76 -10.91 3.73 -7.93
C MET A 76 -11.31 3.71 -9.41
N LYS A 77 -10.84 4.69 -10.19
CA LYS A 77 -11.09 4.71 -11.65
C LYS A 77 -10.43 3.54 -12.36
N SER A 78 -9.20 3.18 -11.98
CA SER A 78 -8.50 2.03 -12.57
C SER A 78 -9.21 0.72 -12.23
N ASP A 79 -9.63 0.56 -10.98
CA ASP A 79 -10.34 -0.62 -10.50
C ASP A 79 -11.68 -0.80 -11.21
N LEU A 80 -12.44 0.29 -11.43
CA LEU A 80 -13.68 0.24 -12.22
C LEU A 80 -13.45 -0.16 -13.69
N ARG A 81 -12.33 0.24 -14.29
CA ARG A 81 -11.98 -0.20 -15.66
C ARG A 81 -11.64 -1.68 -15.69
N ASN A 82 -10.84 -2.13 -14.71
CA ASN A 82 -10.49 -3.54 -14.58
C ASN A 82 -11.73 -4.39 -14.31
N LEU A 83 -12.67 -3.89 -13.50
CA LEU A 83 -13.96 -4.51 -13.26
C LEU A 83 -14.78 -4.61 -14.56
N ALA A 84 -14.81 -3.55 -15.38
CA ALA A 84 -15.50 -3.61 -16.67
C ALA A 84 -14.95 -4.71 -17.58
N THR A 85 -13.63 -4.83 -17.68
CA THR A 85 -13.00 -5.92 -18.44
C THR A 85 -13.30 -7.29 -17.83
N ALA A 86 -13.38 -7.40 -16.50
CA ALA A 86 -13.71 -8.64 -15.83
C ALA A 86 -15.18 -9.06 -16.04
N GLU A 87 -16.10 -8.11 -16.02
CA GLU A 87 -17.53 -8.32 -16.33
C GLU A 87 -17.71 -8.72 -17.79
N GLU A 88 -17.02 -8.06 -18.73
CA GLU A 88 -17.02 -8.45 -20.14
C GLU A 88 -16.50 -9.87 -20.33
N ALA A 89 -15.39 -10.23 -19.68
CA ALA A 89 -14.83 -11.59 -19.72
C ALA A 89 -15.85 -12.62 -19.18
N PHE A 90 -16.51 -12.34 -18.06
CA PHE A 90 -17.53 -13.21 -17.49
C PHE A 90 -18.77 -13.33 -18.38
N PHE A 91 -19.15 -12.24 -19.06
CA PHE A 91 -20.25 -12.24 -20.01
C PHE A 91 -19.96 -13.13 -21.22
N TYR A 92 -18.71 -13.19 -21.70
CA TYR A 92 -18.35 -14.12 -22.78
C TYR A 92 -18.54 -15.59 -22.41
N ASP A 93 -18.33 -15.95 -21.15
CA ASP A 93 -18.47 -17.34 -20.68
C ASP A 93 -19.90 -17.72 -20.28
N SER A 94 -20.66 -16.78 -19.71
CA SER A 94 -21.96 -17.06 -19.07
C SER A 94 -23.15 -16.35 -19.72
N ALA A 95 -22.93 -15.49 -20.72
CA ALA A 95 -23.93 -14.63 -21.37
C ALA A 95 -24.72 -13.75 -20.40
N THR A 96 -24.21 -13.52 -19.19
CA THR A 96 -24.83 -12.69 -18.15
C THR A 96 -23.76 -11.95 -17.36
N TYR A 97 -24.10 -10.77 -16.84
CA TYR A 97 -23.25 -10.08 -15.85
C TYR A 97 -23.54 -10.59 -14.44
N THR A 98 -22.61 -10.41 -13.51
CA THR A 98 -22.72 -10.95 -12.14
C THR A 98 -22.48 -9.88 -11.10
N THR A 99 -23.18 -9.94 -9.97
CA THR A 99 -22.88 -9.05 -8.83
C THR A 99 -21.75 -9.57 -7.94
N SER A 100 -21.34 -10.84 -8.15
CA SER A 100 -20.33 -11.50 -7.32
C SER A 100 -18.93 -11.31 -7.88
N LEU A 101 -18.09 -10.56 -7.15
CA LEU A 101 -16.66 -10.41 -7.45
C LEU A 101 -15.92 -11.76 -7.49
N GLY A 102 -16.38 -12.77 -6.74
CA GLY A 102 -15.81 -14.11 -6.74
C GLY A 102 -16.02 -14.87 -8.05
N ALA A 103 -17.15 -14.62 -8.73
CA ALA A 103 -17.47 -15.25 -10.01
C ALA A 103 -16.58 -14.74 -11.16
N MET A 104 -16.06 -13.52 -11.04
CA MET A 104 -15.10 -12.91 -11.97
C MET A 104 -13.65 -13.31 -11.64
N ASN A 105 -13.37 -14.62 -11.56
CA ASN A 105 -12.04 -15.16 -11.24
C ASN A 105 -11.41 -14.57 -9.97
N ASN A 106 -12.20 -14.46 -8.89
CA ASN A 106 -11.78 -13.85 -7.63
C ASN A 106 -11.21 -12.42 -7.79
N PHE A 107 -11.98 -11.55 -8.45
CA PHE A 107 -11.60 -10.16 -8.61
C PHE A 107 -11.33 -9.51 -7.24
N SER A 108 -10.16 -8.89 -7.10
CA SER A 108 -9.75 -8.18 -5.90
C SER A 108 -9.43 -6.74 -6.26
N ALA A 109 -10.08 -5.81 -5.57
CA ALA A 109 -9.85 -4.37 -5.73
C ALA A 109 -8.49 -3.95 -5.14
N SER A 110 -8.01 -2.77 -5.53
CA SER A 110 -6.78 -2.20 -4.97
C SER A 110 -6.90 -1.95 -3.47
N THR A 111 -5.78 -1.99 -2.74
CA THR A 111 -5.76 -1.83 -1.27
C THR A 111 -6.41 -0.50 -0.85
N GLY A 112 -7.45 -0.59 -0.01
CA GLY A 112 -8.18 0.58 0.49
C GLY A 112 -9.30 1.06 -0.43
N VAL A 113 -9.60 0.35 -1.51
CA VAL A 113 -10.77 0.56 -2.36
C VAL A 113 -11.75 -0.61 -2.17
N SER A 114 -13.01 -0.27 -1.95
CA SER A 114 -14.13 -1.20 -1.89
C SER A 114 -14.99 -1.02 -3.13
N LEU A 115 -15.15 -2.10 -3.90
CA LEU A 115 -16.03 -2.16 -5.06
C LEU A 115 -17.32 -2.89 -4.70
N THR A 116 -18.43 -2.38 -5.20
CA THR A 116 -19.73 -3.04 -5.11
C THR A 116 -20.40 -2.96 -6.46
N VAL A 117 -20.75 -4.11 -7.03
CA VAL A 117 -21.64 -4.17 -8.18
C VAL A 117 -23.07 -4.00 -7.64
N ASN A 118 -23.73 -2.93 -8.06
CA ASN A 118 -25.06 -2.55 -7.58
C ASN A 118 -26.15 -3.38 -8.26
N GLU A 119 -26.05 -3.50 -9.58
CA GLU A 119 -26.99 -4.24 -10.42
C GLU A 119 -26.22 -5.01 -11.48
N ALA A 120 -26.64 -6.23 -11.75
CA ALA A 120 -26.14 -7.04 -12.85
C ALA A 120 -27.32 -7.75 -13.52
N THR A 121 -27.48 -7.49 -14.81
CA THR A 121 -28.53 -8.08 -15.65
C THR A 121 -27.88 -8.66 -16.90
N PRO A 122 -28.55 -9.47 -17.72
CA PRO A 122 -27.97 -9.93 -18.99
C PRO A 122 -27.71 -8.80 -20.01
N GLN A 123 -28.28 -7.60 -19.79
CA GLN A 123 -28.25 -6.48 -20.74
C GLN A 123 -27.41 -5.31 -20.23
N GLY A 124 -26.82 -5.41 -19.03
CA GLY A 124 -26.02 -4.34 -18.44
C GLY A 124 -25.71 -4.57 -16.97
N TRP A 125 -24.75 -3.80 -16.46
CA TRP A 125 -24.33 -3.83 -15.06
C TRP A 125 -23.95 -2.43 -14.58
N SER A 126 -23.94 -2.23 -13.27
CA SER A 126 -23.48 -0.99 -12.66
C SER A 126 -22.69 -1.26 -11.39
N ALA A 127 -21.66 -0.46 -11.14
CA ALA A 127 -20.80 -0.59 -9.98
C ALA A 127 -20.40 0.75 -9.36
N THR A 128 -20.16 0.69 -8.07
CA THR A 128 -19.66 1.79 -7.25
C THR A 128 -18.30 1.41 -6.66
N ALA A 129 -17.33 2.30 -6.82
CA ALA A 129 -16.06 2.27 -6.10
C ALA A 129 -16.04 3.34 -5.00
N SER A 130 -15.64 2.93 -3.81
CA SER A 130 -15.51 3.82 -2.66
C SER A 130 -14.24 3.51 -1.88
N SER A 131 -13.68 4.50 -1.20
CA SER A 131 -12.55 4.32 -0.28
C SER A 131 -12.90 4.93 1.08
N ALA A 132 -12.43 4.33 2.18
CA ALA A 132 -12.57 4.93 3.50
C ALA A 132 -11.70 6.18 3.70
N ASN A 133 -10.70 6.38 2.82
CA ASN A 133 -9.71 7.46 2.93
C ASN A 133 -10.10 8.73 2.16
N THR A 134 -11.17 8.69 1.36
CA THR A 134 -11.66 9.83 0.58
C THR A 134 -13.18 9.91 0.63
N PRO A 135 -13.77 11.11 0.73
CA PRO A 135 -15.23 11.26 0.65
C PRO A 135 -15.78 10.98 -0.75
N HIS A 136 -14.91 11.05 -1.77
CA HIS A 136 -15.29 10.83 -3.16
C HIS A 136 -15.63 9.36 -3.45
N LYS A 137 -16.67 9.16 -4.24
CA LYS A 137 -17.08 7.86 -4.79
C LYS A 137 -17.11 7.92 -6.30
N CYS A 138 -16.72 6.82 -6.94
CA CYS A 138 -16.74 6.70 -8.39
C CYS A 138 -17.80 5.69 -8.81
N TYR A 139 -18.48 5.98 -9.92
CA TYR A 139 -19.57 5.17 -10.44
C TYR A 139 -19.32 4.88 -11.92
N LEU A 140 -19.73 3.69 -12.34
CA LEU A 140 -19.72 3.24 -13.72
C LEU A 140 -20.95 2.37 -13.97
N PHE A 141 -21.58 2.54 -15.13
CA PHE A 141 -22.61 1.62 -15.60
C PHE A 141 -22.43 1.37 -17.08
N SER A 142 -22.87 0.19 -17.52
CA SER A 142 -22.86 -0.26 -18.91
C SER A 142 -24.20 -0.91 -19.25
N GLY A 143 -24.64 -0.77 -20.49
CA GLY A 143 -25.87 -1.34 -21.01
C GLY A 143 -27.13 -0.73 -20.39
N THR A 144 -28.17 -1.54 -20.25
CA THR A 144 -29.49 -1.09 -19.75
C THR A 144 -29.59 -1.07 -18.22
N ALA A 145 -28.46 -1.13 -17.51
CA ALA A 145 -28.46 -1.05 -16.05
C ALA A 145 -28.94 0.33 -15.58
N THR A 146 -29.57 0.36 -14.41
CA THR A 146 -29.96 1.62 -13.77
C THR A 146 -28.70 2.44 -13.46
N PRO A 147 -28.65 3.72 -13.87
CA PRO A 147 -27.52 4.58 -13.54
C PRO A 147 -27.37 4.73 -12.03
N VAL A 148 -26.13 4.68 -11.53
CA VAL A 148 -25.82 4.77 -10.10
C VAL A 148 -25.09 6.07 -9.79
N GLY A 149 -25.53 6.75 -8.73
CA GLY A 149 -24.87 7.95 -8.23
C GLY A 149 -24.76 9.05 -9.29
N SER A 150 -23.55 9.50 -9.58
CA SER A 150 -23.25 10.59 -10.52
C SER A 150 -22.94 10.14 -11.95
N ALA A 151 -23.06 8.84 -12.27
CA ALA A 151 -22.90 8.36 -13.63
C ALA A 151 -24.21 8.56 -14.42
N THR A 152 -24.19 9.43 -15.43
CA THR A 152 -25.35 9.71 -16.32
C THR A 152 -25.11 9.28 -17.76
N THR A 153 -23.88 8.88 -18.11
CA THR A 153 -23.50 8.42 -19.44
C THR A 153 -22.86 7.06 -19.33
N GLU A 154 -23.32 6.13 -20.16
CA GLU A 154 -22.81 4.76 -20.24
C GLU A 154 -21.29 4.75 -20.53
N GLY A 155 -20.57 3.82 -19.90
CA GLY A 155 -19.14 3.59 -20.15
C GLY A 155 -18.22 4.72 -19.66
N ARG A 156 -18.76 5.83 -19.14
CA ARG A 156 -17.98 6.93 -18.58
C ARG A 156 -17.92 6.84 -17.07
N ILE A 157 -16.70 6.75 -16.54
CA ILE A 157 -16.48 6.79 -15.09
C ILE A 157 -16.68 8.23 -14.60
N SER A 158 -17.66 8.41 -13.72
CA SER A 158 -17.96 9.66 -13.04
C SER A 158 -17.60 9.53 -11.57
N CYS A 159 -16.89 10.51 -11.00
CA CYS A 159 -16.55 10.53 -9.58
C CYS A 159 -17.06 11.82 -8.96
N SER A 160 -17.73 11.71 -7.82
CA SER A 160 -18.27 12.81 -7.03
C SER A 160 -17.86 12.69 -5.59
#